data_AF-A0A958BPB8-F1
#
_entry.id   AF-A0A958BPB8-F1
#
_cell.length_a   1.000
_cell.length_b   1.000
_cell.length_c   1.000
_cell.angle_alpha   90.00
_cell.angle_beta   90.00
_cell.angle_gamma   90.00
#
_symmetry.space_group_name_H-M   'P 1'
#
loop_
_entity.id
_entity.type
_entity.pdbx_description
1 polymer ?
#
loop_
_entity_poly.entity_id
_entity_poly.type
_entity_poly.pdbx_seq_one_letter_code
_entity_poly.pdbx_strand_id
1 'polypeptide(L)'
;MNKIRDLISREELEELRAVSPWRNIWALVFDWAWILGMMALYIAHPSWWTFLLGWLVISGRHLGLAILQHEAAHNLLLPSKKWNDRIGQWLVAYPILNNTLIYRTIHLQHHKYTWTDKDPDLGLANKFPITKASLRRKIWR
;
A
#
# COMPACT_ATOMS: atom_id res chain seq x y z
N MET A 1 -7.73 20.94 -20.89
CA MET A 1 -8.07 19.80 -20.01
C MET A 1 -9.31 20.21 -19.23
N ASN A 2 -10.45 19.56 -19.46
CA ASN A 2 -11.68 19.87 -18.72
C ASN A 2 -11.42 19.69 -17.22
N LYS A 3 -11.94 20.57 -16.37
CA LYS A 3 -11.83 20.35 -14.93
C LYS A 3 -12.78 19.21 -14.58
N ILE A 4 -12.39 18.33 -13.67
CA ILE A 4 -13.25 17.21 -13.21
C ILE A 4 -14.64 17.70 -12.80
N ARG A 5 -14.73 18.92 -12.24
CA ARG A 5 -15.99 19.58 -11.85
C ARG A 5 -16.93 19.92 -13.01
N ASP A 6 -16.43 19.86 -14.24
CA ASP A 6 -17.22 20.07 -15.46
C ASP A 6 -17.85 18.74 -15.94
N LEU A 7 -17.46 17.60 -15.35
CA LEU A 7 -17.88 16.25 -15.75
C LEU A 7 -18.76 15.54 -14.72
N ILE A 8 -18.69 15.92 -13.44
CA ILE A 8 -19.45 15.32 -12.34
C ILE A 8 -20.01 16.41 -11.42
N SER A 9 -21.19 16.14 -10.86
CA SER A 9 -21.85 17.00 -9.86
C SER A 9 -21.05 17.04 -8.55
N ARG A 10 -21.42 17.99 -7.67
CA ARG A 10 -20.79 18.09 -6.35
C ARG A 10 -21.16 16.89 -5.48
N GLU A 11 -22.40 16.44 -5.57
CA GLU A 11 -22.95 15.32 -4.83
C GLU A 11 -22.21 14.03 -5.21
N GLU A 12 -22.04 13.75 -6.51
CA GLU A 12 -21.26 12.61 -7.00
C GLU A 12 -19.79 12.69 -6.56
N LEU A 13 -19.19 13.89 -6.59
CA LEU A 13 -17.82 14.07 -6.14
C LEU A 13 -17.65 13.78 -4.64
N GLU A 14 -18.59 14.20 -3.80
CA GLU A 14 -18.56 13.92 -2.36
C GLU A 14 -18.79 12.43 -2.08
N GLU A 15 -19.68 11.77 -2.82
CA GLU A 15 -19.89 10.33 -2.73
C GLU A 15 -18.62 9.55 -3.10
N LEU A 16 -17.96 9.93 -4.20
CA LEU A 16 -16.69 9.31 -4.63
C LEU A 16 -15.52 9.55 -3.66
N ARG A 17 -15.59 10.61 -2.85
CA ARG A 17 -14.59 10.93 -1.82
C ARG A 17 -14.90 10.31 -0.47
N ALA A 18 -16.08 9.74 -0.28
CA ALA A 18 -16.50 9.20 0.99
C ALA A 18 -15.61 8.03 1.41
N VAL A 19 -14.90 8.21 2.53
CA VAL A 19 -14.10 7.13 3.13
C VAL A 19 -15.02 6.08 3.73
N SER A 20 -14.78 4.81 3.42
CA SER A 20 -15.47 3.68 4.04
C SER A 20 -14.60 3.06 5.15
N PRO A 21 -14.66 3.56 6.40
CA PRO A 21 -13.77 3.11 7.47
C PRO A 21 -13.91 1.62 7.78
N TRP A 22 -15.13 1.06 7.65
CA TRP A 22 -15.35 -0.35 7.96
C TRP A 22 -14.60 -1.27 6.99
N ARG A 23 -14.54 -0.92 5.69
CA ARG A 23 -13.83 -1.72 4.68
C ARG A 23 -12.34 -1.74 4.99
N ASN A 24 -11.79 -0.58 5.33
CA ASN A 24 -10.38 -0.42 5.68
C ASN A 24 -10.02 -1.14 6.97
N ILE A 25 -10.87 -1.06 8.00
CA ILE A 25 -10.68 -1.79 9.26
C ILE A 25 -10.77 -3.30 9.01
N TRP A 26 -11.73 -3.76 8.21
CA TRP A 26 -11.86 -5.18 7.88
C TRP A 26 -10.63 -5.69 7.11
N ALA A 27 -10.14 -4.94 6.12
CA ALA A 27 -8.92 -5.28 5.39
C ALA A 27 -7.71 -5.36 6.34
N LEU A 28 -7.56 -4.40 7.24
CA LEU A 28 -6.50 -4.40 8.25
C LEU A 28 -6.56 -5.63 9.16
N VAL A 29 -7.74 -5.93 9.71
CA VAL A 29 -7.97 -7.10 10.58
C VAL A 29 -7.71 -8.38 9.81
N PHE A 30 -8.18 -8.48 8.57
CA PHE A 30 -7.96 -9.63 7.70
C PHE A 30 -6.46 -9.87 7.44
N ASP A 31 -5.71 -8.82 7.12
CA ASP A 31 -4.27 -8.93 6.89
C ASP A 31 -3.54 -9.41 8.14
N TRP A 32 -3.82 -8.80 9.30
CA TRP A 32 -3.22 -9.19 10.57
C TRP A 32 -3.62 -10.59 11.04
N ALA A 33 -4.88 -10.99 10.84
CA ALA A 33 -5.37 -12.32 11.19
C ALA A 33 -4.60 -13.40 10.42
N TRP A 34 -4.34 -13.19 9.13
CA TRP A 34 -3.52 -14.11 8.35
C TRP A 34 -2.05 -14.09 8.75
N ILE A 35 -1.47 -12.92 9.02
CA ILE A 35 -0.07 -12.81 9.46
C ILE A 35 0.13 -13.60 10.77
N LEU A 36 -0.67 -13.27 11.79
CA LEU A 36 -0.57 -13.90 13.11
C LEU A 36 -0.97 -15.38 13.05
N GLY A 37 -1.98 -15.72 12.26
CA GLY A 37 -2.43 -17.11 12.07
C GLY A 37 -1.34 -17.99 11.44
N MET A 38 -0.61 -17.48 10.44
CA MET A 38 0.50 -18.22 9.84
C MET A 38 1.71 -18.33 10.77
N MET A 39 2.01 -17.27 11.53
CA MET A 39 3.04 -17.33 12.57
C MET A 39 2.70 -18.37 13.64
N ALA A 40 1.46 -18.38 14.14
CA ALA A 40 0.99 -19.35 15.12
C ALA A 40 1.04 -20.79 14.56
N LEU A 41 0.62 -20.99 13.30
CA LEU A 41 0.69 -22.28 12.62
C LEU A 41 2.13 -22.81 12.56
N TYR A 42 3.09 -21.96 12.19
CA TYR A 42 4.50 -22.35 12.14
C TYR A 42 5.05 -22.71 13.52
N ILE A 43 4.70 -21.94 14.55
CA ILE A 43 5.12 -22.21 15.94
C ILE A 43 4.54 -23.55 16.43
N ALA A 44 3.27 -23.84 16.14
CA ALA A 44 2.61 -25.08 16.55
C ALA A 44 3.12 -26.31 15.79
N HIS A 45 3.44 -26.15 14.51
CA HIS A 45 3.88 -27.22 13.62
C HIS A 45 5.09 -26.80 12.79
N PRO A 46 6.29 -26.71 13.39
CA PRO A 46 7.48 -26.23 12.69
C PRO A 46 7.91 -27.26 11.65
N SER A 47 7.84 -26.88 10.36
CA SER A 47 8.23 -27.73 9.24
C SER A 47 8.60 -26.87 8.04
N TRP A 48 9.26 -27.49 7.06
CA TRP A 48 9.55 -26.82 5.79
C TRP A 48 8.28 -26.34 5.07
N TRP A 49 7.19 -27.12 5.15
CA TRP A 49 5.93 -26.81 4.47
C TRP A 49 5.16 -25.67 5.13
N THR A 50 5.07 -25.65 6.46
CA THR A 50 4.44 -24.55 7.20
C THR A 50 5.24 -23.26 7.10
N PHE A 51 6.58 -23.35 7.01
CA PHE A 51 7.41 -22.21 6.66
C PHE A 51 7.10 -21.67 5.27
N LEU A 52 7.11 -22.53 4.24
CA LEU A 52 6.86 -22.12 2.85
C LEU A 52 5.46 -21.50 2.69
N LEU A 53 4.44 -22.12 3.30
CA LEU A 53 3.08 -21.59 3.30
C LEU A 53 3.01 -20.23 4.00
N GLY A 54 3.58 -20.12 5.19
CA GLY A 54 3.63 -18.88 5.94
C GLY A 54 4.35 -17.78 5.16
N TRP A 55 5.49 -18.08 4.55
CA TRP A 55 6.25 -17.14 3.73
C TRP A 55 5.42 -16.59 2.56
N LEU A 56 4.73 -17.47 1.81
CA LEU A 56 3.89 -17.05 0.69
C LEU A 56 2.71 -16.19 1.15
N VAL A 57 1.99 -16.63 2.19
CA VAL A 57 0.80 -15.93 2.69
C VAL A 57 1.19 -14.58 3.31
N ILE A 58 2.17 -14.55 4.22
CA ILE A 58 2.62 -13.32 4.89
C ILE A 58 3.17 -12.32 3.87
N SER A 59 3.92 -12.76 2.85
CA SER A 59 4.39 -11.87 1.77
C SER A 59 3.23 -11.22 1.02
N GLY A 60 2.16 -11.97 0.75
CA GLY A 60 0.93 -11.43 0.17
C GLY A 60 0.19 -10.45 1.09
N ARG A 61 0.27 -10.64 2.41
CA ARG A 61 -0.30 -9.70 3.41
C ARG A 61 0.56 -8.45 3.59
N HIS A 62 1.87 -8.53 3.42
CA HIS A 62 2.74 -7.35 3.36
C HIS A 62 2.34 -6.43 2.19
N LEU A 63 1.99 -6.99 1.03
CA LEU A 63 1.43 -6.20 -0.07
C LEU A 63 0.08 -5.57 0.31
N GLY A 64 -0.80 -6.31 1.01
CA GLY A 64 -2.06 -5.78 1.54
C GLY A 64 -1.85 -4.57 2.45
N LEU A 65 -0.92 -4.68 3.41
CA LEU A 65 -0.52 -3.56 4.26
C LEU A 65 0.08 -2.41 3.43
N ALA A 66 0.87 -2.67 2.39
CA ALA A 66 1.39 -1.60 1.52
C ALA A 66 0.26 -0.82 0.81
N ILE A 67 -0.81 -1.51 0.40
CA ILE A 67 -2.01 -0.88 -0.16
C ILE A 67 -2.72 -0.05 0.91
N LEU A 68 -2.87 -0.54 2.14
CA LEU A 68 -3.44 0.26 3.23
C LEU A 68 -2.55 1.47 3.60
N GLN A 69 -1.23 1.36 3.44
CA GLN A 69 -0.31 2.48 3.62
C GLN A 69 -0.53 3.54 2.55
N HIS A 70 -0.80 3.13 1.30
CA HIS A 70 -1.20 4.03 0.22
C HIS A 70 -2.47 4.81 0.57
N GLU A 71 -3.51 4.13 1.05
CA GLU A 71 -4.73 4.81 1.52
C GLU A 71 -4.44 5.76 2.68
N ALA A 72 -3.59 5.35 3.63
CA ALA A 72 -3.17 6.20 4.74
C ALA A 72 -2.42 7.45 4.24
N ALA A 73 -1.58 7.32 3.21
CA ALA A 73 -0.86 8.45 2.60
C ALA A 73 -1.83 9.50 2.05
N HIS A 74 -2.93 9.06 1.44
CA HIS A 74 -4.02 9.93 0.97
C HIS A 74 -4.95 10.45 2.07
N ASN A 75 -4.75 10.04 3.33
CA ASN A 75 -5.65 10.27 4.47
C ASN A 75 -7.04 9.64 4.27
N LEU A 76 -7.09 8.52 3.54
CA LEU A 76 -8.31 7.77 3.24
C LEU A 76 -8.42 6.46 4.05
N LEU A 77 -7.43 6.13 4.89
CA LEU A 77 -7.49 4.92 5.72
C LEU A 77 -8.56 5.05 6.82
N LEU A 78 -8.59 6.17 7.54
CA LEU A 78 -9.60 6.46 8.57
C LEU A 78 -10.04 7.93 8.52
N PRO A 79 -11.31 8.25 8.83
CA PRO A 79 -11.83 9.62 8.79
C PRO A 79 -11.10 10.61 9.70
N SER A 80 -10.63 10.15 10.87
CA SER A 80 -9.86 11.00 11.78
C SER A 80 -8.39 10.99 11.39
N LYS A 81 -7.86 12.14 10.98
CA LYS A 81 -6.44 12.29 10.61
C LYS A 81 -5.46 11.75 11.66
N LYS A 82 -5.71 12.04 12.95
CA LYS A 82 -4.89 11.56 14.07
C LYS A 82 -4.84 10.02 14.11
N TRP A 83 -5.98 9.37 13.92
CA TRP A 83 -6.05 7.91 13.92
C TRP A 83 -5.54 7.30 12.62
N ASN A 84 -5.81 7.92 11.48
CA ASN A 84 -5.23 7.55 10.19
C ASN A 84 -3.71 7.49 10.27
N ASP A 85 -3.07 8.54 10.80
CA ASP A 85 -1.61 8.60 10.92
C ASP A 85 -1.08 7.57 11.92
N ARG A 86 -1.73 7.41 13.08
CA ARG A 86 -1.29 6.44 14.10
C ARG A 86 -1.43 5.00 13.62
N ILE A 87 -2.60 4.62 13.12
CA ILE A 87 -2.86 3.25 12.64
C ILE A 87 -2.04 2.98 11.39
N GLY A 88 -2.02 3.92 10.44
CA GLY A 88 -1.21 3.82 9.23
C GLY A 88 0.28 3.66 9.53
N GLN A 89 0.80 4.33 10.56
CA GLN A 89 2.22 4.19 10.90
C GLN A 89 2.51 2.88 11.65
N TRP A 90 1.76 2.59 12.72
CA TRP A 90 2.09 1.52 13.67
C TRP A 90 1.63 0.14 13.21
N LEU A 91 0.43 0.02 12.66
CA LEU A 91 -0.17 -1.26 12.29
C LEU A 91 -0.05 -1.56 10.80
N VAL A 92 0.43 -0.61 9.99
CA VAL A 92 0.50 -0.77 8.54
C VAL A 92 1.93 -0.60 8.03
N ALA A 93 2.52 0.59 8.17
CA ALA A 93 3.83 0.87 7.56
C ALA A 93 5.02 0.23 8.30
N TYR A 94 5.10 0.30 9.63
CA TYR A 94 6.22 -0.32 10.36
C TYR A 94 6.33 -1.84 10.20
N PRO A 95 5.24 -2.63 10.21
CA PRO A 95 5.29 -4.07 9.93
C PRO A 95 5.94 -4.43 8.60
N ILE A 96 5.85 -3.53 7.61
CA ILE A 96 6.49 -3.69 6.29
C ILE A 96 7.74 -2.83 6.14
N LEU A 97 8.34 -2.42 7.27
CA LEU A 97 9.59 -1.66 7.34
C LEU A 97 9.56 -0.30 6.61
N ASN A 98 8.41 0.39 6.68
CA ASN A 98 8.18 1.65 5.99
C ASN A 98 7.67 2.76 6.93
N ASN A 99 7.56 3.99 6.42
CA ASN A 99 7.11 5.17 7.15
C ASN A 99 6.02 5.92 6.36
N THR A 100 4.79 5.98 6.90
CA THR A 100 3.64 6.61 6.24
C THR A 100 3.84 8.09 6.00
N LEU A 101 4.48 8.82 6.93
CA LEU A 101 4.65 10.27 6.82
C LEU A 101 5.66 10.66 5.74
N ILE A 102 6.78 9.93 5.69
CA ILE A 102 7.79 10.12 4.64
C ILE A 102 7.21 9.70 3.29
N TYR A 103 6.61 8.50 3.24
CA TYR A 103 5.99 7.97 2.03
C TYR A 103 4.93 8.92 1.49
N ARG A 104 4.03 9.45 2.32
CA ARG A 104 3.03 10.46 1.92
C ARG A 104 3.67 11.66 1.24
N THR A 105 4.73 12.21 1.81
CA THR A 105 5.36 13.42 1.27
C THR A 105 5.84 13.19 -0.16
N ILE A 106 6.51 12.07 -0.43
CA ILE A 106 7.04 11.74 -1.76
C ILE A 106 5.92 11.32 -2.71
N HIS A 107 5.02 10.44 -2.24
CA HIS A 107 3.92 9.87 -3.01
C HIS A 107 2.93 10.93 -3.51
N LEU A 108 2.63 11.94 -2.68
CA LEU A 108 1.78 13.05 -3.11
C LEU A 108 2.47 13.97 -4.13
N GLN A 109 3.80 14.07 -4.14
CA GLN A 109 4.52 14.76 -5.21
C GLN A 109 4.41 13.98 -6.52
N HIS A 110 4.56 12.65 -6.48
CA HIS A 110 4.32 11.78 -7.63
C HIS A 110 2.92 12.01 -8.22
N HIS A 111 1.86 11.95 -7.41
CA HIS A 111 0.50 12.20 -7.89
C HIS A 111 0.26 13.63 -8.41
N LYS A 112 0.94 14.63 -7.86
CA LYS A 112 0.80 16.02 -8.29
C LYS A 112 1.51 16.30 -9.62
N TYR A 113 2.65 15.66 -9.83
CA TYR A 113 3.57 15.94 -10.95
C TYR A 113 3.72 14.75 -11.90
N THR A 114 2.79 13.80 -11.88
CA THR A 114 2.87 12.53 -12.60
C THR A 114 3.29 12.74 -14.06
N TRP A 115 4.29 12.00 -14.52
CA TRP A 115 4.82 12.07 -15.90
C TRP A 115 5.42 13.42 -16.31
N THR A 116 5.81 14.26 -15.35
CA THR A 116 6.62 15.46 -15.60
C THR A 116 8.02 15.31 -15.02
N ASP A 117 8.94 16.21 -15.37
CA ASP A 117 10.31 16.20 -14.83
C ASP A 117 10.38 16.39 -13.30
N LYS A 118 9.27 16.78 -12.67
CA LYS A 118 9.16 16.96 -11.21
C LYS A 118 8.62 15.71 -10.50
N ASP A 119 8.27 14.66 -11.23
CA ASP A 119 7.82 13.39 -10.65
C ASP A 119 9.01 12.65 -9.99
N PRO A 120 9.02 12.44 -8.67
CA PRO A 120 10.10 11.73 -7.99
C PRO A 120 10.26 10.27 -8.47
N ASP A 121 9.21 9.68 -9.03
CA ASP A 121 9.19 8.29 -9.46
C ASP A 121 9.47 8.13 -10.96
N LEU A 122 9.71 9.23 -11.69
CA LEU A 122 9.95 9.17 -13.15
C LEU A 122 11.10 8.24 -13.51
N GLY A 123 12.18 8.26 -12.72
CA GLY A 123 13.35 7.39 -12.93
C GLY A 123 13.09 5.89 -12.70
N LEU A 124 12.00 5.56 -11.99
CA LEU A 124 11.54 4.19 -11.79
C LEU A 124 10.72 3.71 -13.00
N ALA A 125 9.91 4.59 -13.60
CA ALA A 125 8.99 4.27 -14.69
C ALA A 125 9.61 4.40 -16.09
N ASN A 126 10.48 5.39 -16.32
CA ASN A 126 10.95 5.76 -17.66
C ASN A 126 11.83 4.70 -18.36
N LYS A 127 12.30 3.69 -17.63
CA LYS A 127 13.13 2.59 -18.18
C LYS A 127 12.30 1.41 -18.71
N PHE A 128 10.97 1.48 -18.63
CA PHE A 128 10.10 0.44 -19.16
C PHE A 128 9.75 0.69 -20.64
N PRO A 129 9.63 -0.39 -21.45
CA PRO A 129 9.85 -1.79 -21.10
C PRO A 129 11.34 -2.15 -20.94
N ILE A 130 11.67 -2.96 -19.93
CA ILE A 130 13.04 -3.45 -19.73
C ILE A 130 13.35 -4.69 -20.59
N THR A 131 14.62 -4.89 -20.95
CA THR A 131 15.05 -6.08 -21.69
C THR A 131 15.04 -7.34 -20.81
N LYS A 132 14.88 -8.52 -21.42
CA LYS A 132 15.00 -9.84 -20.72
C LYS A 132 16.33 -9.98 -19.97
N ALA A 133 17.42 -9.48 -20.56
CA ALA A 133 18.74 -9.48 -19.92
C ALA A 133 18.77 -8.61 -18.66
N SER A 134 18.14 -7.42 -18.69
CA SER A 134 18.01 -6.54 -17.52
C SER A 134 17.16 -7.19 -16.42
N LEU A 135 16.03 -7.81 -16.80
CA LEU A 135 15.18 -8.55 -15.86
C LEU A 135 15.95 -9.70 -15.19
N ARG A 136 16.62 -10.56 -15.97
CA ARG A 136 17.40 -11.69 -15.44
C ARG A 136 18.46 -11.22 -14.42
N ARG A 137 19.15 -10.12 -14.70
CA ARG A 137 20.12 -9.55 -13.76
C ARG A 137 19.46 -9.20 -12.42
N LYS A 138 18.33 -8.49 -12.43
CA LYS A 138 17.65 -8.03 -11.20
C LYS A 138 17.10 -9.16 -10.31
N ILE A 139 16.79 -10.32 -10.89
CA ILE A 139 16.28 -11.46 -10.12
C ILE A 139 17.45 -12.25 -9.49
N TRP A 140 18.57 -12.38 -10.21
CA TRP A 140 19.70 -13.25 -9.80
C TRP A 140 20.84 -12.49 -9.10
N ARG A 141 20.85 -11.16 -9.14
CA ARG A 141 21.88 -10.28 -8.58
C ARG A 141 21.24 -9.05 -7.99
#